data_AF-A0A1C0VBG9-F1
#
_entry.id   AF-A0A1C0VBG9-F1
#
_cell.length_a   1.000
_cell.length_b   1.000
_cell.length_c   1.000
_cell.angle_alpha   90.00
_cell.angle_beta   90.00
_cell.angle_gamma   90.00
#
_symmetry.space_group_name_H-M   'P 1'
#
loop_
_entity.id
_entity.type
_entity.pdbx_description
1 polymer ?
#
loop_
_entity_poly.entity_id
_entity_poly.type
_entity_poly.pdbx_seq_one_letter_code
_entity_poly.pdbx_strand_id
1 'polypeptide(L)'
;MGAMGSWAAIPTPATPKSTTFDQQEVDQSRFIAIAQPLGTDSFKLLVLEQVSNQRLCWAESGSYPVVVDPLLVNFNFTGICGRSIDSNGFSVRVAKRDLGLQYSLRLSRRFNSVVLQGVPFGANGGPVMDIASTRGFTSGFLKLQLFPGWRFTKRSYQGRPLGHVYFTNDSFDSAVTPKDNPERSPEKPQPAVN
;
A
#
# COMPACT_ATOMS: atom_id res chain seq x y z
N MET A 1 25.98 36.43 60.08
CA MET A 1 25.62 36.62 58.66
C MET A 1 25.63 35.25 57.97
N GLY A 2 24.47 34.74 57.54
CA GLY A 2 24.39 33.50 56.77
C GLY A 2 23.13 33.55 55.91
N ALA A 3 23.29 33.61 54.59
CA ALA A 3 22.19 33.60 53.63
C ALA A 3 22.26 32.28 52.85
N MET A 4 21.28 31.40 53.06
CA MET A 4 21.09 30.18 52.28
C MET A 4 20.12 30.49 51.14
N GLY A 5 20.64 30.61 49.92
CA GLY A 5 19.82 30.73 48.71
C GLY A 5 19.33 29.35 48.26
N SER A 6 18.00 29.18 48.14
CA SER A 6 17.38 27.97 47.60
C SER A 6 17.26 28.09 46.08
N TRP A 7 17.83 27.12 45.35
CA TRP A 7 17.70 27.01 43.90
C TRP A 7 16.58 26.01 43.60
N ALA A 8 15.52 26.46 42.93
CA ALA A 8 14.46 25.59 42.45
C ALA A 8 14.97 24.80 41.22
N ALA A 9 14.83 23.48 41.26
CA ALA A 9 15.18 22.62 40.12
C ALA A 9 14.16 22.79 38.99
N ILE A 10 14.64 23.10 37.79
CA ILE A 10 13.82 23.20 36.58
C ILE A 10 13.54 21.77 36.07
N PRO A 11 12.28 21.34 35.93
CA PRO A 11 11.96 20.01 35.40
C PRO A 11 12.42 19.89 33.95
N THR A 12 13.22 18.86 33.65
CA THR A 12 13.66 18.54 32.30
C THR A 12 12.48 18.01 31.47
N PRO A 13 12.28 18.52 30.24
CA PRO A 13 11.23 18.01 29.36
C PRO A 13 11.55 16.54 29.01
N ALA A 14 10.56 15.66 29.23
CA ALA A 14 10.66 14.27 28.85
C ALA A 14 10.75 14.16 27.32
N THR A 15 11.76 13.42 26.82
CA THR A 15 11.85 13.11 25.39
C THR A 15 10.74 12.14 25.01
N PRO A 16 9.99 12.39 23.92
CA PRO A 16 8.94 11.47 23.49
C PRO A 16 9.56 10.14 23.10
N LYS A 17 9.08 9.04 23.71
CA LYS A 17 9.44 7.68 23.28
C LYS A 17 8.89 7.47 21.88
N SER A 18 9.79 7.29 20.90
CA SER A 18 9.42 6.84 19.56
C SER A 18 8.65 5.53 19.69
N THR A 19 7.38 5.53 19.30
CA THR A 19 6.55 4.33 19.32
C THR A 19 6.96 3.46 18.14
N THR A 20 7.62 2.34 18.41
CA THR A 20 7.93 1.35 17.37
C THR A 20 6.67 0.56 17.07
N PHE A 21 6.19 0.64 15.83
CA PHE A 21 5.12 -0.21 15.33
C PHE A 21 5.70 -1.45 14.64
N ASP A 22 5.12 -2.58 14.98
CA ASP A 22 5.38 -3.86 14.32
C ASP A 22 4.43 -4.05 13.12
N GLN A 23 4.59 -5.18 12.45
CA GLN A 23 3.63 -5.66 11.46
C GLN A 23 3.14 -7.05 11.84
N GLN A 24 1.92 -7.37 11.39
CA GLN A 24 1.33 -8.69 11.46
C GLN A 24 0.95 -9.15 10.06
N GLU A 25 1.33 -10.38 9.72
CA GLU A 25 0.91 -11.03 8.47
C GLU A 25 -0.62 -11.19 8.43
N VAL A 26 -1.18 -11.08 7.23
CA VAL A 26 -2.63 -11.22 7.00
C VAL A 26 -2.93 -12.23 5.91
N ASP A 27 -4.16 -12.74 5.92
CA ASP A 27 -4.69 -13.52 4.82
C ASP A 27 -4.87 -12.64 3.58
N GLN A 28 -4.05 -12.89 2.57
CA GLN A 28 -4.02 -12.10 1.34
C GLN A 28 -5.33 -12.17 0.55
N SER A 29 -6.12 -13.24 0.70
CA SER A 29 -7.41 -13.37 0.02
C SER A 29 -8.45 -12.38 0.53
N ARG A 30 -8.21 -11.80 1.71
CA ARG A 30 -9.09 -10.83 2.37
C ARG A 30 -8.76 -9.39 2.02
N PHE A 31 -7.75 -9.14 1.18
CA PHE A 31 -7.33 -7.80 0.82
C PHE A 31 -7.26 -7.63 -0.69
N ILE A 32 -7.71 -6.47 -1.17
CA ILE A 32 -7.44 -6.02 -2.54
C ILE A 32 -6.99 -4.56 -2.55
N ALA A 33 -6.08 -4.24 -3.46
CA ALA A 33 -5.76 -2.87 -3.84
C ALA A 33 -6.45 -2.54 -5.16
N ILE A 34 -6.97 -1.32 -5.26
CA ILE A 34 -7.81 -0.87 -6.36
C ILE A 34 -7.28 0.47 -6.86
N ALA A 35 -7.15 0.60 -8.18
CA ALA A 35 -7.03 1.87 -8.86
C ALA A 35 -8.43 2.44 -9.11
N GLN A 36 -8.86 3.37 -8.26
CA GLN A 36 -10.11 4.09 -8.41
C GLN A 36 -9.91 5.27 -9.38
N PRO A 37 -10.68 5.38 -10.48
CA PRO A 37 -10.56 6.51 -11.39
C PRO A 37 -11.06 7.81 -10.72
N LEU A 38 -10.32 8.90 -10.91
CA LEU A 38 -10.71 10.27 -10.56
C LEU A 38 -10.98 11.14 -11.80
N GLY A 39 -10.64 10.63 -12.97
CA GLY A 39 -10.71 11.29 -14.27
C GLY A 39 -10.16 10.33 -15.34
N THR A 40 -9.80 10.86 -16.50
CA THR A 40 -9.32 10.02 -17.63
C THR A 40 -8.03 9.26 -17.32
N ASP A 41 -7.03 9.94 -16.75
CA ASP A 41 -5.70 9.38 -16.47
C ASP A 41 -5.24 9.57 -15.02
N SER A 42 -6.15 9.98 -14.14
CA SER A 42 -5.89 10.18 -12.71
C SER A 42 -6.57 9.10 -11.88
N PHE A 43 -5.84 8.55 -10.92
CA PHE A 43 -6.31 7.45 -10.09
C PHE A 43 -5.98 7.69 -8.61
N LYS A 44 -6.86 7.19 -7.74
CA LYS A 44 -6.66 7.11 -6.30
C LYS A 44 -6.50 5.66 -5.87
N LEU A 45 -5.59 5.41 -4.94
CA LEU A 45 -5.44 4.10 -4.33
C LEU A 45 -6.54 3.89 -3.29
N LEU A 46 -7.26 2.78 -3.43
CA LEU A 46 -8.21 2.27 -2.45
C LEU A 46 -7.77 0.85 -2.06
N VAL A 47 -7.68 0.58 -0.75
CA VAL A 47 -7.48 -0.78 -0.24
C VAL A 47 -8.74 -1.20 0.50
N LEU A 48 -9.27 -2.37 0.15
CA LEU A 48 -10.40 -2.99 0.85
C LEU A 48 -9.93 -4.22 1.61
N GLU A 49 -10.54 -4.42 2.77
CA GLU A 49 -10.38 -5.59 3.62
C GLU A 49 -11.74 -6.26 3.85
N GLN A 50 -11.83 -7.57 3.66
CA GLN A 50 -12.96 -8.37 4.11
C GLN A 50 -12.73 -8.68 5.59
N VAL A 51 -13.47 -8.08 6.54
CA VAL A 51 -13.27 -8.26 8.00
C VAL A 51 -14.13 -9.40 8.57
N SER A 52 -15.31 -9.64 8.01
CA SER A 52 -16.14 -10.82 8.30
C SER A 52 -16.71 -11.43 7.01
N ASN A 53 -17.25 -12.65 7.07
CA ASN A 53 -17.88 -13.30 5.92
C ASN A 53 -19.40 -13.04 5.84
N GLN A 54 -19.94 -12.10 6.63
CA GLN A 54 -21.38 -11.83 6.66
C GLN A 54 -21.89 -11.30 5.33
N ARG A 55 -21.08 -10.51 4.62
CA ARG A 55 -21.37 -9.97 3.29
C ARG A 55 -20.09 -9.63 2.56
N LEU A 56 -20.03 -9.88 1.25
CA LEU A 56 -18.88 -9.53 0.43
C LEU A 56 -18.68 -8.01 0.35
N CYS A 57 -17.44 -7.58 0.50
CA CYS A 57 -17.06 -6.16 0.42
C CYS A 57 -16.83 -5.68 -1.01
N TRP A 58 -16.55 -6.61 -1.93
CA TRP A 58 -16.39 -6.35 -3.36
C TRP A 58 -16.79 -7.57 -4.20
N ALA A 59 -16.99 -7.35 -5.50
CA ALA A 59 -17.05 -8.40 -6.52
C ALA A 59 -16.00 -8.14 -7.60
N GLU A 60 -15.61 -9.19 -8.33
CA GLU A 60 -14.59 -9.13 -9.39
C GLU A 60 -15.16 -9.69 -10.70
N SER A 61 -14.74 -9.10 -11.82
CA SER A 61 -15.04 -9.62 -13.16
C SER A 61 -13.88 -9.37 -14.12
N GLY A 62 -13.76 -10.23 -15.13
CA GLY A 62 -12.62 -10.22 -16.05
C GLY A 62 -11.34 -10.79 -15.43
N SER A 63 -10.25 -10.74 -16.20
CA SER A 63 -8.95 -11.32 -15.82
C SER A 63 -7.77 -10.40 -16.15
N TYR A 64 -7.83 -9.65 -17.26
CA TYR A 64 -6.76 -8.74 -17.72
C TYR A 64 -7.32 -7.53 -18.48
N PRO A 65 -7.69 -6.43 -17.80
CA PRO A 65 -7.64 -6.22 -16.35
C PRO A 65 -8.82 -6.89 -15.62
N VAL A 66 -8.70 -6.99 -14.29
CA VAL A 66 -9.83 -7.34 -13.41
C VAL A 66 -10.55 -6.05 -13.02
N VAL A 67 -11.84 -5.98 -13.32
CA VAL A 67 -12.75 -4.91 -12.90
C VAL A 67 -13.35 -5.28 -11.54
N VAL A 68 -13.38 -4.31 -10.63
CA VAL A 68 -13.88 -4.47 -9.26
C VAL A 68 -15.17 -3.68 -9.10
N ASP A 69 -16.17 -4.29 -8.47
CA ASP A 69 -17.37 -3.61 -7.99
C ASP A 69 -17.29 -3.45 -6.45
N PRO A 70 -17.09 -2.24 -5.91
CA PRO A 70 -17.03 -2.00 -4.47
C PRO A 70 -18.43 -2.07 -3.81
N LEU A 71 -18.83 -3.26 -3.35
CA LEU A 71 -20.16 -3.51 -2.77
C LEU A 71 -20.42 -2.82 -1.43
N LEU A 72 -19.38 -2.43 -0.69
CA LEU A 72 -19.48 -1.81 0.64
C LEU A 72 -20.32 -0.51 0.70
N VAL A 73 -20.59 0.12 -0.45
CA VAL A 73 -21.43 1.33 -0.52
C VAL A 73 -22.93 1.03 -0.38
N ASN A 74 -23.32 -0.24 -0.45
CA ASN A 74 -24.71 -0.68 -0.50
C ASN A 74 -25.25 -1.18 0.85
N PHE A 75 -24.46 -1.08 1.94
CA PHE A 75 -24.85 -1.54 3.27
C PHE A 75 -24.00 -0.88 4.38
N ASN A 76 -24.44 -1.01 5.64
CA ASN A 76 -23.61 -0.65 6.78
C ASN A 76 -22.45 -1.64 6.91
N PHE A 77 -21.26 -1.24 6.47
CA PHE A 77 -20.09 -2.09 6.43
C PHE A 77 -19.32 -2.23 7.76
N THR A 78 -19.77 -1.57 8.84
CA THR A 78 -19.11 -1.62 10.16
C THR A 78 -18.96 -3.07 10.64
N GLY A 79 -17.72 -3.47 10.95
CA GLY A 79 -17.39 -4.83 11.37
C GLY A 79 -17.37 -5.88 10.25
N ILE A 80 -17.73 -5.49 9.02
CA ILE A 80 -17.79 -6.38 7.84
C ILE A 80 -16.66 -6.07 6.87
N CYS A 81 -16.40 -4.80 6.61
CA CYS A 81 -15.35 -4.34 5.69
C CYS A 81 -14.41 -3.34 6.34
N GLY A 82 -13.13 -3.41 5.98
CA GLY A 82 -12.14 -2.35 6.19
C GLY A 82 -11.94 -1.55 4.90
N ARG A 83 -11.65 -0.26 5.04
CA ARG A 83 -11.43 0.65 3.91
C ARG A 83 -10.30 1.63 4.23
N SER A 84 -9.27 1.64 3.38
CA SER A 84 -8.17 2.61 3.44
C SER A 84 -8.08 3.40 2.13
N ILE A 85 -8.08 4.73 2.23
CA ILE A 85 -8.22 5.65 1.08
C ILE A 85 -7.09 6.68 0.96
N ASP A 86 -6.17 6.73 1.90
CA ASP A 86 -5.10 7.72 1.93
C ASP A 86 -3.88 7.20 2.70
N SER A 87 -2.87 8.06 2.81
CA SER A 87 -1.62 7.78 3.52
C SER A 87 -1.78 7.52 5.02
N ASN A 88 -2.92 7.85 5.63
CA ASN A 88 -3.20 7.46 7.01
C ASN A 88 -3.67 6.00 7.10
N GLY A 89 -4.28 5.48 6.03
CA GLY A 89 -4.77 4.11 5.93
C GLY A 89 -3.77 3.10 5.36
N PHE A 90 -2.76 3.56 4.62
CA PHE A 90 -1.72 2.68 4.08
C PHE A 90 -0.33 3.32 3.94
N SER A 91 0.73 2.51 3.95
CA SER A 91 2.09 2.92 3.60
C SER A 91 2.93 1.77 3.02
N VAL A 92 4.15 2.08 2.59
CA VAL A 92 5.14 1.09 2.17
C VAL A 92 5.97 0.65 3.38
N ARG A 93 6.27 -0.65 3.47
CA ARG A 93 7.20 -1.20 4.46
C ARG A 93 8.19 -2.14 3.79
N VAL A 94 9.48 -1.86 3.88
CA VAL A 94 10.52 -2.69 3.23
C VAL A 94 11.61 -3.05 4.22
N ALA A 95 12.04 -4.31 4.22
CA ALA A 95 13.08 -4.83 5.11
C ALA A 95 12.85 -4.43 6.57
N LYS A 96 11.61 -4.67 7.05
CA LYS A 96 11.13 -4.33 8.41
C LYS A 96 11.12 -2.83 8.76
N ARG A 97 11.33 -1.93 7.80
CA ARG A 97 11.27 -0.47 8.00
C ARG A 97 9.98 0.10 7.42
N ASP A 98 9.20 0.79 8.26
CA ASP A 98 8.08 1.62 7.79
C ASP A 98 8.64 2.81 7.02
N LEU A 99 8.22 2.95 5.76
CA LEU A 99 8.67 3.97 4.84
C LEU A 99 7.62 5.07 4.61
N GLY A 100 6.53 5.09 5.39
CA GLY A 100 5.44 6.06 5.21
C GLY A 100 5.85 7.53 5.38
N LEU A 101 6.99 7.81 6.01
CA LEU A 101 7.56 9.16 6.13
C LEU A 101 8.62 9.47 5.07
N GLN A 102 9.02 8.48 4.27
CA GLN A 102 10.06 8.61 3.25
C GLN A 102 9.51 8.41 1.83
N TYR A 103 8.36 7.76 1.68
CA TYR A 103 7.76 7.40 0.40
C TYR A 103 6.26 7.72 0.38
N SER A 104 5.79 8.13 -0.80
CA SER A 104 4.37 8.22 -1.15
C SER A 104 3.97 7.08 -2.07
N LEU A 105 2.78 6.54 -1.87
CA LEU A 105 2.15 5.61 -2.81
C LEU A 105 1.43 6.39 -3.90
N ARG A 106 1.82 6.17 -5.16
CA ARG A 106 1.29 6.89 -6.32
C ARG A 106 0.86 5.91 -7.40
N LEU A 107 -0.27 6.21 -8.03
CA LEU A 107 -0.73 5.50 -9.23
C LEU A 107 -0.37 6.32 -10.45
N SER A 108 0.23 5.67 -11.45
CA SER A 108 0.53 6.29 -12.74
C SER A 108 0.05 5.40 -13.89
N ARG A 109 -0.51 6.05 -14.91
CA ARG A 109 -0.89 5.40 -16.16
C ARG A 109 0.38 5.11 -16.99
N ARG A 110 0.55 3.86 -17.45
CA ARG A 110 1.64 3.45 -18.34
C ARG A 110 1.10 2.61 -19.49
N PHE A 111 1.16 3.14 -20.72
CA PHE A 111 0.66 2.49 -21.92
C PHE A 111 -0.75 1.88 -21.71
N ASN A 112 -0.82 0.57 -21.51
CA ASN A 112 -2.05 -0.19 -21.32
C ASN A 112 -2.28 -0.66 -19.86
N SER A 113 -1.68 -0.05 -18.84
CA SER A 113 -1.88 -0.44 -17.43
C SER A 113 -1.77 0.73 -16.45
N VAL A 114 -2.35 0.61 -15.27
CA VAL A 114 -2.10 1.50 -14.14
C VAL A 114 -1.12 0.79 -13.20
N VAL A 115 -0.05 1.49 -12.82
CA VAL A 115 1.00 0.94 -11.95
C VAL A 115 0.98 1.68 -10.62
N LEU A 116 0.98 0.92 -9.53
CA LEU A 116 1.20 1.43 -8.18
C LEU A 116 2.69 1.47 -7.88
N GLN A 117 3.18 2.63 -7.46
CA GLN A 117 4.59 2.86 -7.18
C GLN A 117 4.79 3.49 -5.80
N GLY A 118 5.83 3.04 -5.10
CA GLY A 118 6.42 3.77 -3.98
C GLY A 118 7.40 4.81 -4.53
N VAL A 119 7.06 6.09 -4.39
CA VAL A 119 7.87 7.22 -4.88
C VAL A 119 8.46 7.97 -3.69
N PRO A 120 9.80 8.12 -3.61
CA PRO A 120 10.45 8.78 -2.49
C PRO A 120 10.06 10.26 -2.39
N PHE A 121 10.09 10.80 -1.18
CA PHE A 121 10.03 12.25 -0.96
C PHE A 121 11.38 12.89 -1.30
N GLY A 122 11.34 13.92 -2.15
CA GLY A 122 12.54 14.64 -2.58
C GLY A 122 13.41 13.89 -3.60
N ALA A 123 14.26 14.63 -4.31
CA ALA A 123 15.07 14.11 -5.42
C ALA A 123 16.12 13.06 -5.00
N ASN A 124 16.48 13.01 -3.72
CA ASN A 124 17.52 12.12 -3.17
C ASN A 124 16.96 11.02 -2.26
N GLY A 125 15.64 10.81 -2.20
CA GLY A 125 15.01 9.93 -1.21
C GLY A 125 15.08 8.41 -1.49
N GLY A 126 15.74 8.01 -2.57
CA GLY A 126 15.98 6.61 -2.96
C GLY A 126 15.38 6.23 -4.32
N PRO A 127 15.37 4.93 -4.67
CA PRO A 127 14.81 4.45 -5.92
C PRO A 127 13.27 4.39 -5.89
N VAL A 128 12.63 4.55 -7.05
CA VAL A 128 11.20 4.25 -7.21
C VAL A 128 10.98 2.73 -7.17
N MET A 129 9.93 2.29 -6.48
CA MET A 129 9.57 0.88 -6.35
C MET A 129 8.25 0.60 -7.06
N ASP A 130 8.25 -0.31 -8.03
CA ASP A 130 7.00 -0.84 -8.61
C ASP A 130 6.40 -1.90 -7.67
N ILE A 131 5.14 -1.70 -7.26
CA ILE A 131 4.47 -2.51 -6.24
C ILE A 131 3.39 -3.40 -6.84
N ALA A 132 2.60 -2.85 -7.76
CA ALA A 132 1.48 -3.56 -8.37
C ALA A 132 1.12 -2.97 -9.73
N SER A 133 0.34 -3.72 -10.52
CA SER A 133 -0.17 -3.28 -11.83
C SER A 133 -1.58 -3.82 -12.04
N THR A 134 -2.40 -3.14 -12.84
CA THR A 134 -3.72 -3.64 -13.26
C THR A 134 -3.65 -4.69 -14.37
N ARG A 135 -2.45 -4.93 -14.91
CA ARG A 135 -2.15 -5.87 -16.03
C ARG A 135 -3.04 -5.67 -17.27
N GLY A 136 -3.49 -4.45 -17.48
CA GLY A 136 -4.46 -4.10 -18.51
C GLY A 136 -5.20 -2.82 -18.15
N PHE A 137 -6.05 -2.34 -19.06
CA PHE A 137 -6.85 -1.16 -18.81
C PHE A 137 -8.21 -1.22 -19.45
N THR A 138 -9.17 -0.71 -18.69
CA THR A 138 -10.52 -0.41 -19.13
C THR A 138 -11.08 0.65 -18.18
N SER A 139 -12.26 1.16 -18.48
CA SER A 139 -12.97 2.07 -17.57
C SER A 139 -13.43 1.36 -16.30
N GLY A 140 -13.46 2.09 -15.19
CA GLY A 140 -13.99 1.60 -13.90
C GLY A 140 -12.90 1.39 -12.86
N PHE A 141 -13.27 0.73 -11.75
CA PHE A 141 -12.36 0.40 -10.66
C PHE A 141 -11.57 -0.84 -11.04
N LEU A 142 -10.24 -0.75 -11.05
CA LEU A 142 -9.38 -1.84 -11.51
C LEU A 142 -8.59 -2.44 -10.35
N LYS A 143 -8.55 -3.77 -10.25
CA LYS A 143 -7.72 -4.46 -9.26
C LYS A 143 -6.24 -4.29 -9.60
N LEU A 144 -5.44 -3.92 -8.60
CA LEU A 144 -3.99 -3.90 -8.67
C LEU A 144 -3.46 -5.27 -8.23
N GLN A 145 -2.89 -6.04 -9.15
CA GLN A 145 -2.18 -7.27 -8.80
C GLN A 145 -0.77 -6.94 -8.32
N LEU A 146 -0.46 -7.32 -7.08
CA LEU A 146 0.86 -7.15 -6.49
C LEU A 146 1.92 -7.87 -7.32
N PHE A 147 3.08 -7.24 -7.48
CA PHE A 147 4.24 -7.89 -8.08
C PHE A 147 4.84 -8.92 -7.11
N PRO A 148 5.61 -9.92 -7.62
CA PRO A 148 6.27 -10.90 -6.77
C PRO A 148 7.08 -10.24 -5.64
N GLY A 149 7.02 -10.83 -4.44
CA GLY A 149 7.67 -10.32 -3.23
C GLY A 149 6.88 -9.24 -2.48
N TRP A 150 5.86 -8.64 -3.09
CA TRP A 150 4.94 -7.73 -2.42
C TRP A 150 3.74 -8.46 -1.84
N ARG A 151 3.36 -8.09 -0.62
CA ARG A 151 2.16 -8.60 0.08
C ARG A 151 1.54 -7.54 0.99
N PHE A 152 0.30 -7.72 1.41
CA PHE A 152 -0.31 -6.92 2.46
C PHE A 152 0.14 -7.41 3.84
N THR A 153 0.38 -6.48 4.76
CA THR A 153 0.44 -6.75 6.21
C THR A 153 -0.31 -5.66 6.96
N LYS A 154 -0.60 -5.84 8.25
CA LYS A 154 -1.21 -4.79 9.09
C LYS A 154 -0.21 -4.27 10.10
N ARG A 155 -0.25 -2.95 10.34
CA ARG A 155 0.44 -2.35 11.47
C ARG A 155 -0.09 -2.97 12.76
N SER A 156 0.80 -3.27 13.69
CA SER A 156 0.44 -3.78 15.01
C SER A 156 1.14 -3.00 16.11
N TYR A 157 0.48 -2.92 17.26
CA TYR A 157 1.05 -2.38 18.49
C TYR A 157 0.81 -3.37 19.62
N GLN A 158 1.88 -3.81 20.27
CA GLN A 158 1.82 -4.81 21.35
C GLN A 158 1.03 -6.07 20.96
N GLY A 159 1.24 -6.57 19.74
CA GLY A 159 0.56 -7.75 19.20
C GLY A 159 -0.89 -7.55 18.78
N ARG A 160 -1.44 -6.33 18.87
CA ARG A 160 -2.79 -6.01 18.40
C ARG A 160 -2.75 -5.38 17.02
N PRO A 161 -3.46 -5.92 16.01
CA PRO A 161 -3.53 -5.30 14.69
C PRO A 161 -4.32 -3.99 14.74
N LEU A 162 -3.82 -2.99 14.03
CA LEU A 162 -4.44 -1.67 13.83
C LEU A 162 -5.05 -1.58 12.43
N GLY A 163 -5.73 -0.46 12.13
CA GLY A 163 -6.37 -0.25 10.82
C GLY A 163 -5.41 0.06 9.66
N HIS A 164 -4.14 0.33 9.94
CA HIS A 164 -3.17 0.73 8.91
C HIS A 164 -2.61 -0.49 8.17
N VAL A 165 -2.65 -0.45 6.84
CA VAL A 165 -2.19 -1.53 5.96
C VAL A 165 -0.83 -1.19 5.35
N TYR A 166 0.09 -2.15 5.35
CA TYR A 166 1.36 -2.02 4.66
C TYR A 166 1.34 -2.77 3.33
N PHE A 167 1.93 -2.15 2.31
CA PHE A 167 2.51 -2.88 1.18
C PHE A 167 3.93 -3.28 1.60
N THR A 168 4.12 -4.57 1.83
CA THR A 168 5.33 -5.12 2.44
C THR A 168 6.19 -5.86 1.43
N ASN A 169 7.51 -5.63 1.50
CA ASN A 169 8.54 -6.43 0.85
C ASN A 169 9.68 -6.70 1.84
N ASP A 170 10.28 -7.88 1.81
CA ASP A 170 11.28 -8.28 2.81
C ASP A 170 12.69 -7.75 2.51
N SER A 171 12.97 -7.31 1.28
CA SER A 171 14.26 -6.75 0.88
C SER A 171 14.10 -5.54 -0.04
N PHE A 172 15.06 -4.60 0.04
CA PHE A 172 15.16 -3.51 -0.93
C PHE A 172 15.53 -4.03 -2.33
N ASP A 173 16.34 -5.08 -2.42
CA ASP A 173 16.77 -5.63 -3.72
C ASP A 173 15.60 -6.17 -4.53
N SER A 174 14.63 -6.81 -3.86
CA SER A 174 13.39 -7.31 -4.47
C SER A 174 12.29 -6.25 -4.60
N ALA A 175 12.36 -5.17 -3.82
CA ALA A 175 11.40 -4.06 -3.89
C ALA A 175 11.71 -3.08 -5.02
N VAL A 176 13.00 -2.93 -5.34
CA VAL A 176 13.47 -2.02 -6.37
C VAL A 176 13.38 -2.72 -7.72
N THR A 177 12.74 -2.05 -8.68
CA THR A 177 12.70 -2.52 -10.05
C THR A 177 14.12 -2.43 -10.63
N PRO A 178 14.70 -3.50 -11.21
CA PRO A 178 15.89 -3.35 -12.04
C PRO A 178 15.57 -2.31 -13.12
N LYS A 179 16.38 -1.25 -13.22
CA LYS A 179 16.18 -0.17 -14.20
C LYS A 179 16.15 -0.68 -15.65
N ASP A 180 16.68 -1.88 -15.88
CA ASP A 180 16.78 -2.55 -17.18
C ASP A 180 16.20 -3.98 -17.12
N ASN A 181 14.89 -4.13 -16.91
CA ASN A 181 14.24 -5.40 -17.27
C ASN A 181 13.58 -5.27 -18.66
N PRO A 182 14.21 -5.78 -19.74
CA PRO A 182 13.62 -5.79 -21.09
C PRO A 182 12.40 -6.73 -21.20
N GLU A 183 12.13 -7.56 -20.19
CA GLU A 183 11.01 -8.51 -20.13
C GLU A 183 9.66 -7.87 -19.74
N ARG A 184 9.48 -6.59 -20.08
CA ARG A 184 8.19 -5.88 -19.98
C ARG A 184 7.79 -5.23 -21.33
N SER A 185 8.25 -5.83 -22.43
CA SER A 185 7.70 -5.63 -23.78
C SER A 185 6.71 -6.75 -24.07
N PRO A 186 5.58 -6.53 -24.78
CA PRO A 186 4.64 -7.61 -25.03
C PRO A 186 5.35 -8.66 -25.91
N GLU A 187 5.47 -9.87 -25.39
CA GLU A 187 5.86 -11.00 -26.23
C GLU A 187 4.83 -11.11 -27.35
N LYS A 188 5.29 -10.82 -28.56
CA LYS A 188 4.53 -10.98 -29.79
C LYS A 188 4.17 -12.48 -29.88
N PRO A 189 2.92 -12.88 -30.19
CA PRO A 189 2.61 -14.28 -30.38
C PRO A 189 3.51 -14.87 -31.45
N GLN A 190 4.35 -15.83 -31.06
CA GLN A 190 5.18 -16.57 -31.98
C GLN A 190 4.25 -17.47 -32.83
N PRO A 191 4.31 -17.40 -34.17
CA PRO A 191 3.42 -18.19 -35.00
C PRO A 191 3.72 -19.67 -34.80
N ALA A 192 2.66 -20.47 -34.66
CA ALA A 192 2.73 -21.92 -34.63
C ALA A 192 3.42 -22.42 -35.90
N VAL A 193 4.46 -23.22 -35.73
CA VAL A 193 5.11 -23.95 -36.81
C VAL A 193 4.22 -25.15 -37.13
N ASN A 194 3.76 -25.22 -38.39
CA ASN A 194 3.10 -26.40 -38.96
C ASN A 194 4.12 -27.52 -39.21
#